data_AF-A0A5E7C982-F1
#
_entry.id   AF-A0A5E7C982-F1
#
_cell.length_a   1.000
_cell.length_b   1.000
_cell.length_c   1.000
_cell.angle_alpha   90.00
_cell.angle_beta   90.00
_cell.angle_gamma   90.00
#
_symmetry.space_group_name_H-M   'P 1'
#
loop_
_entity.id
_entity.type
_entity.pdbx_description
1 polymer ?
#
loop_
_entity_poly.entity_id
_entity_poly.type
_entity_poly.pdbx_seq_one_letter_code
_entity_poly.pdbx_strand_id
1 'polypeptide(L)' 'MTLNNSINLSNQLFFEADQLSAQAYALLSKQPVTTQTLQMFSEMKKQADEHYRQARQEWLRTKDNISLPIVRNIA' A
#
# COMPACT_ATOMS: atom_id res chain seq x y z
N MET A 1 -1.23 -13.87 -14.67
CA MET A 1 -1.78 -13.53 -13.33
C MET A 1 -3.25 -13.24 -13.51
N THR A 2 -4.15 -13.99 -12.87
CA THR A 2 -5.61 -13.80 -12.99
C THR A 2 -6.07 -12.58 -12.20
N LEU A 3 -7.16 -11.92 -12.64
CA LEU A 3 -7.69 -10.68 -12.05
C LEU A 3 -7.85 -10.75 -10.50
N ASN A 4 -8.32 -11.90 -10.00
CA ASN A 4 -8.49 -12.13 -8.57
C ASN A 4 -7.16 -12.12 -7.80
N ASN A 5 -6.05 -12.56 -8.42
CA ASN A 5 -4.75 -12.56 -7.76
C ASN A 5 -4.19 -11.13 -7.63
N SER A 6 -4.44 -10.25 -8.61
CA SER A 6 -4.01 -8.85 -8.55
C SER A 6 -4.83 -8.03 -7.54
N ILE A 7 -6.13 -8.29 -7.41
CA ILE A 7 -6.98 -7.68 -6.37
C ILE A 7 -6.53 -8.12 -4.98
N ASN A 8 -6.31 -9.42 -4.77
CA ASN A 8 -5.86 -9.95 -3.48
C ASN A 8 -4.48 -9.41 -3.09
N LEU A 9 -3.53 -9.32 -4.03
CA LEU A 9 -2.21 -8.75 -3.77
C LEU A 9 -2.31 -7.26 -3.42
N SER A 10 -3.13 -6.49 -4.14
CA SER A 10 -3.34 -5.07 -3.83
C SER A 10 -3.93 -4.88 -2.42
N ASN A 11 -4.95 -5.65 -2.06
CA ASN A 11 -5.55 -5.61 -0.72
C ASN A 11 -4.55 -5.98 0.38
N GLN A 12 -3.71 -7.00 0.15
CA GLN A 12 -2.68 -7.39 1.09
C GLN A 12 -1.65 -6.26 1.30
N LEU A 13 -1.18 -5.64 0.21
CA LEU A 13 -0.22 -4.52 0.29
C LEU A 13 -0.81 -3.30 1.02
N PHE A 14 -2.11 -2.99 0.81
CA PHE A 14 -2.79 -1.93 1.57
C PHE A 14 -2.86 -2.25 3.07
N PHE A 15 -3.20 -3.49 3.42
CA PHE A 15 -3.26 -3.92 4.81
C PHE A 15 -1.88 -3.86 5.51
N GLU A 16 -0.83 -4.32 4.83
CA GLU A 16 0.54 -4.26 5.35
C GLU A 16 1.00 -2.80 5.53
N ALA A 17 0.67 -1.91 4.58
CA ALA A 17 0.96 -0.49 4.69
C ALA A 17 0.25 0.17 5.89
N ASP A 18 -1.03 -0.14 6.10
CA ASP A 18 -1.80 0.33 7.26
C ASP A 18 -1.17 -0.14 8.57
N GLN A 19 -0.77 -1.41 8.66
CA GLN A 19 -0.12 -1.97 9.84
C GLN A 19 1.24 -1.31 10.13
N LEU A 20 2.07 -1.09 9.11
CA LEU A 20 3.35 -0.40 9.26
C LEU A 20 3.15 1.05 9.72
N SER A 21 2.15 1.74 9.16
CA SER A 21 1.81 3.11 9.54
C SER A 21 1.33 3.17 11.00
N ALA A 22 0.45 2.26 11.42
CA ALA A 22 -0.02 2.16 12.80
C ALA A 22 1.13 1.89 13.79
N GLN A 23 2.04 0.98 13.45
CA GLN A 23 3.22 0.69 14.27
C GLN A 23 4.17 1.89 14.37
N ALA A 24 4.36 2.63 13.27
CA ALA A 24 5.14 3.85 13.28
C ALA A 24 4.56 4.85 14.29
N TYR A 25 3.25 5.13 14.23
CA TYR A 25 2.62 6.03 15.21
C TYR A 25 2.69 5.51 16.65
N ALA A 26 2.65 4.19 16.86
CA ALA A 26 2.84 3.59 18.19
C ALA A 26 4.27 3.74 18.75
N LEU A 27 5.28 3.96 17.89
CA LEU A 27 6.63 4.32 18.37
C LEU A 27 6.65 5.72 18.98
N LEU A 28 5.90 6.66 18.42
CA LEU A 28 5.80 8.04 18.93
C LEU A 28 5.03 8.14 20.25
N SER A 29 4.18 7.15 20.56
CA SER A 29 3.47 7.10 21.85
C SER A 29 4.34 6.57 23.01
N LYS A 30 5.52 6.01 22.73
CA LYS A 30 6.46 5.55 23.78
C LYS A 30 7.36 6.71 24.18
N GLN A 31 7.26 7.16 25.43
CA GLN A 31 8.12 8.21 25.99
C GLN A 31 9.35 7.62 26.70
N PRO A 32 10.51 8.29 26.66
CA PRO A 32 10.77 9.53 25.92
C PRO A 32 10.92 9.29 24.40
N VAL A 33 10.39 10.20 23.58
CA VAL A 33 10.65 10.18 22.14
C VAL A 33 12.07 10.63 21.92
N THR A 34 12.92 9.71 21.48
CA THR A 34 14.34 9.98 21.20
C THR A 34 14.58 10.20 19.71
N THR A 35 15.75 10.72 19.36
CA THR A 35 16.21 10.79 17.96
C THR A 35 16.15 9.42 17.27
N GLN A 36 16.47 8.34 18.00
CA GLN A 36 16.39 6.97 17.49
C GLN A 36 14.93 6.55 17.20
N THR A 37 14.00 6.91 18.10
CA THR A 37 12.55 6.69 17.89
C THR A 37 12.05 7.39 16.63
N LEU A 38 12.49 8.63 16.39
CA LEU A 38 12.14 9.39 15.19
C LEU A 38 12.76 8.82 13.91
N GLN A 39 13.99 8.29 13.97
CA GLN A 39 14.61 7.60 12.84
C GLN A 39 13.84 6.33 12.46
N MET A 40 13.53 5.48 13.44
CA MET A 40 12.72 4.27 13.23
C MET A 40 11.34 4.61 12.68
N PHE A 41 10.70 5.66 13.20
CA PHE A 41 9.42 6.17 12.67
C PHE A 41 9.54 6.54 11.19
N SER A 42 10.56 7.32 10.81
CA SER A 42 10.78 7.76 9.44
C SER A 42 11.02 6.58 8.49
N GLU A 43 11.78 5.58 8.91
CA GLU A 43 12.02 4.37 8.14
C GLU A 43 10.74 3.54 7.95
N MET A 44 9.97 3.33 9.02
CA MET A 44 8.69 2.60 8.94
C MET A 44 7.68 3.33 8.07
N LYS A 45 7.62 4.67 8.13
CA LYS A 45 6.78 5.47 7.24
C LYS A 45 7.19 5.36 5.78
N LYS A 46 8.50 5.41 5.48
CA LYS A 46 8.99 5.19 4.10
C LYS A 46 8.59 3.81 3.57
N GLN A 47 8.69 2.77 4.41
CA GLN A 47 8.27 1.43 4.02
C GLN A 47 6.76 1.37 3.75
N ALA A 48 5.93 1.94 4.65
CA ALA A 48 4.49 2.00 4.44
C ALA A 48 4.13 2.74 3.14
N ASP A 49 4.77 3.89 2.87
CA ASP A 49 4.53 4.69 1.68
C ASP A 49 4.91 3.95 0.39
N GLU A 50 5.98 3.14 0.41
CA GLU A 50 6.33 2.28 -0.72
C GLU A 50 5.30 1.17 -0.96
N HIS A 51 4.80 0.53 0.11
CA HIS A 51 3.73 -0.48 0.00
C HIS A 51 2.44 0.15 -0.54
N TYR A 52 2.06 1.36 -0.09
CA TYR A 52 0.92 2.10 -0.68
C TYR A 52 1.13 2.41 -2.16
N ARG A 53 2.34 2.82 -2.55
CA ARG A 53 2.67 3.11 -3.94
C ARG A 53 2.52 1.86 -4.82
N GLN A 54 3.03 0.72 -4.34
CA GLN A 54 2.93 -0.57 -5.03
C GLN A 54 1.46 -1.05 -5.09
N ALA A 55 0.74 -1.02 -3.98
CA ALA A 55 -0.68 -1.38 -3.91
C ALA A 55 -1.52 -0.58 -4.89
N ARG A 56 -1.28 0.74 -4.96
CA ARG A 56 -1.97 1.66 -5.87
C ARG A 56 -1.61 1.41 -7.33
N GLN A 57 -0.36 1.08 -7.64
CA GLN A 57 0.07 0.74 -8.99
C GLN A 57 -0.60 -0.56 -9.47
N GLU A 58 -0.67 -1.59 -8.62
CA GLU A 58 -1.36 -2.84 -8.93
C GLU A 58 -2.89 -2.66 -9.04
N TRP A 59 -3.49 -1.81 -8.20
CA TRP A 59 -4.89 -1.44 -8.33
C TRP A 59 -5.18 -0.73 -9.66
N LEU A 60 -4.36 0.23 -10.07
CA LEU A 60 -4.51 0.95 -11.35
C LEU A 60 -4.39 -0.01 -12.55
N ARG A 61 -3.39 -0.89 -12.55
CA ARG A 61 -3.23 -1.95 -13.57
C ARG A 61 -4.46 -2.84 -13.66
N THR A 62 -5.01 -3.22 -12.51
CA THR A 62 -6.21 -4.06 -12.42
C THR A 62 -7.44 -3.31 -12.93
N LYS A 63 -7.64 -2.06 -12.51
CA LYS A 63 -8.73 -1.19 -12.97
C LYS A 63 -8.72 -1.01 -14.48
N ASP A 64 -7.55 -0.77 -15.07
CA ASP A 64 -7.43 -0.56 -16.51
C ASP A 64 -7.70 -1.85 -17.29
N ASN A 65 -7.32 -3.01 -16.75
CA ASN A 65 -7.68 -4.32 -17.31
C ASN A 65 -9.18 -4.65 -17.18
N ILE A 66 -9.86 -4.20 -16.11
CA ILE A 66 -11.31 -4.33 -15.95
C ILE A 66 -12.06 -3.42 -16.94
N SER A 67 -11.49 -2.25 -17.26
CA SER A 67 -12.12 -1.28 -18.16
C SER A 67 -12.02 -1.65 -19.65
N LEU A 68 -11.22 -2.65 -20.04
CA LEU A 68 -10.83 -2.87 -21.44
C LEU A 68 -11.61 -3.90 -22.28
N PRO A 69 -12.45 -4.84 -21.80
CA PRO A 69 -13.17 -5.73 -22.72
C PRO A 69 -14.54 -5.22 -23.19
N ILE A 70 -15.17 -4.21 -22.55
CA ILE A 70 -16.56 -3.85 -22.88
C ILE A 70 -16.67 -2.76 -23.97
N VAL A 71 -15.67 -1.90 -24.14
CA VAL A 71 -15.76 -0.73 -25.05
C VAL A 71 -15.19 -0.93 -26.45
N ARG A 72 -14.68 -2.12 -26.80
CA ARG A 72 -14.05 -2.36 -28.11
C ARG A 72 -14.88 -3.17 -29.12
N ASN A 73 -16.14 -3.52 -28.82
CA ASN A 73 -16.96 -4.34 -29.74
C ASN A 73 -18.25 -3.66 -30.25
N ILE A 74 -18.25 -2.33 -30.32
CA ILE A 74 -19.32 -1.54 -30.95
C ILE A 74 -18.71 -0.34 -31.68
N ALA A 75 -18.17 -0.60 -32.87
CA ALA A 75 -18.04 0.38 -33.96
C ALA A 75 -17.83 -0.36 -35.28
#